data_AF-C4L3T7-F1
#
_entry.id   AF-C4L3T7-F1
#
_cell.length_a   1.000
_cell.length_b   1.000
_cell.length_c   1.000
_cell.angle_alpha   90.00
_cell.angle_beta   90.00
_cell.angle_gamma   90.00
#
_symmetry.space_group_name_H-M   'P 1'
#
loop_
_entity.id
_entity.type
_entity.pdbx_description
1 polymer ?
#
loop_
_entity_poly.entity_id
_entity_poly.type
_entity_poly.pdbx_seq_one_letter_code
_entity_poly.pdbx_strand_id
1 'polypeptide(L)' 'MRYLVTLIWAIVLSNTAVFIISAVDGVEFNAMLATGFGVAITIFVAILDVLNQDMGISDVAQEK' A
#
# COMPACT_ATOMS: atom_id res chain seq x y z
N MET A 1 10.58 -9.53 -4.89
CA MET A 1 11.09 -8.19 -4.49
C MET A 1 10.21 -7.02 -4.92
N ARG A 2 9.66 -7.00 -6.14
CA ARG A 2 8.81 -5.88 -6.64
C ARG A 2 7.66 -5.51 -5.71
N TYR A 3 6.90 -6.49 -5.20
CA TYR A 3 5.74 -6.23 -4.34
C TYR A 3 6.08 -5.63 -2.96
N LEU A 4 7.19 -6.03 -2.34
CA LEU A 4 7.64 -5.44 -1.07
C LEU A 4 8.05 -3.97 -1.23
N VAL A 5 8.72 -3.64 -2.33
CA VAL A 5 9.09 -2.26 -2.66
C VAL A 5 7.83 -1.42 -2.91
N THR A 6 6.87 -1.95 -3.67
CA THR A 6 5.57 -1.29 -3.88
C THR A 6 4.81 -1.07 -2.58
N LEU A 7 4.81 -2.07 -1.68
CA LEU A 7 4.17 -1.96 -0.38
C LEU A 7 4.77 -0.84 0.47
N ILE A 8 6.11 -0.78 0.56
CA ILE A 8 6.81 0.26 1.31
C ILE A 8 6.48 1.65 0.73
N TRP A 9 6.54 1.81 -0.60
CA TRP A 9 6.19 3.08 -1.23
C TRP A 9 4.72 3.47 -1.04
N ALA A 10 3.79 2.51 -1.10
CA ALA A 10 2.38 2.76 -0.88
C ALA A 10 2.10 3.25 0.56
N ILE A 11 2.77 2.67 1.56
CA ILE A 11 2.67 3.10 2.95
C ILE A 11 3.26 4.51 3.16
N VAL A 12 4.42 4.78 2.56
CA VAL A 12 5.04 6.11 2.65
C VAL A 12 4.12 7.16 2.02
N LEU A 13 3.67 6.92 0.79
CA LEU A 13 2.80 7.84 0.06
C LEU A 13 1.46 8.06 0.76
N SER A 14 0.86 7.04 1.37
CA SER A 14 -0.39 7.20 2.11
C SER A 14 -0.22 8.07 3.35
N ASN A 15 0.86 7.87 4.11
CA ASN A 15 1.16 8.71 5.27
C ASN A 15 1.46 10.15 4.87
N THR A 16 2.18 10.36 3.77
CA THR A 16 2.40 11.69 3.21
C THR A 16 1.09 12.36 2.76
N ALA A 17 0.16 11.61 2.15
CA ALA A 17 -1.14 12.15 1.77
C ALA A 17 -1.95 12.60 3.00
N VAL A 18 -1.98 11.80 4.08
CA VAL A 18 -2.66 12.21 5.33
C VAL A 18 -2.00 13.45 5.94
N PHE A 19 -0.66 13.52 5.94
CA PHE A 19 0.06 14.70 6.39
C PHE A 19 -0.28 15.95 5.58
N ILE A 20 -0.30 15.86 4.24
CA ILE A 20 -0.66 16.98 3.37
C ILE A 20 -2.10 17.43 3.62
N ILE A 21 -3.05 16.49 3.75
CA ILE A 21 -4.46 16.82 4.03
C ILE A 21 -4.58 17.55 5.37
N SER A 22 -3.95 17.04 6.43
CA SER A 22 -3.94 17.71 7.74
C SER A 22 -3.32 19.11 7.65
N ALA A 23 -2.23 19.29 6.90
CA ALA A 23 -1.60 20.59 6.71
C ALA A 23 -2.47 21.58 5.91
N VAL A 24 -3.17 21.10 4.87
CA VAL A 24 -4.08 21.91 4.05
C VAL A 24 -5.30 22.35 4.84
N ASP A 25 -5.84 21.46 5.67
CA ASP A 25 -7.06 21.70 6.45
C ASP A 25 -6.75 22.43 7.78
N GLY A 26 -5.47 22.69 8.08
CA GLY A 26 -5.03 23.38 9.29
C GLY A 26 -5.27 22.60 10.58
N VAL A 27 -5.46 21.28 10.48
CA VAL A 27 -5.79 20.38 11.58
C VAL A 27 -4.54 19.61 12.01
N GLU A 28 -4.46 19.25 13.29
CA GLU A 28 -3.37 18.41 13.78
C GLU A 28 -3.33 17.06 13.07
N PHE A 29 -2.11 16.57 12.83
CA PHE A 29 -1.90 15.28 12.18
C PHE A 29 -2.44 14.13 13.04
N ASN A 30 -3.41 13.39 12.48
CA ASN A 30 -3.98 12.23 13.15
C ASN A 30 -3.20 10.95 12.80
N ALA A 31 -2.24 10.61 13.65
CA ALA A 31 -1.40 9.43 13.49
C ALA A 31 -2.18 8.10 13.51
N MET A 32 -3.31 8.04 14.22
CA MET A 32 -4.16 6.84 14.26
C MET A 32 -4.83 6.61 12.90
N LEU A 33 -5.31 7.68 12.28
CA LEU A 33 -5.95 7.64 10.97
C LEU A 33 -4.93 7.28 9.88
N ALA A 34 -3.72 7.86 9.96
CA ALA A 34 -2.60 7.54 9.07
C ALA A 34 -2.17 6.05 9.18
N THR A 35 -2.05 5.54 10.40
CA THR A 35 -1.73 4.14 10.66
C THR A 35 -2.83 3.21 10.13
N GLY A 36 -4.10 3.58 10.30
CA GLY A 36 -5.25 2.83 9.77
C GLY A 36 -5.20 2.67 8.25
N PHE A 37 -4.86 3.74 7.52
CA PHE A 37 -4.63 3.67 6.08
C PHE A 37 -3.46 2.75 5.69
N GLY A 38 -2.36 2.81 6.43
CA GLY A 38 -1.21 1.92 6.20
C GLY A 38 -1.57 0.44 6.35
N VAL A 39 -2.37 0.09 7.37
CA VAL A 39 -2.87 -1.28 7.57
C VAL A 39 -3.81 -1.71 6.44
N ALA A 40 -4.75 -0.84 6.05
CA ALA A 40 -5.69 -1.14 4.96
C ALA A 40 -4.97 -1.40 3.63
N ILE A 41 -3.96 -0.59 3.29
CA ILE A 41 -3.13 -0.78 2.09
C ILE A 41 -2.36 -2.09 2.16
N THR A 42 -1.81 -2.42 3.33
CA THR A 42 -1.07 -3.67 3.52
C THR A 42 -1.96 -4.89 3.28
N ILE A 43 -3.17 -4.88 3.83
CA ILE A 43 -4.16 -5.94 3.60
C ILE A 43 -4.52 -6.02 2.11
N PHE A 44 -4.77 -4.90 1.46
CA PHE A 44 -5.13 -4.86 0.04
C PHE A 44 -4.02 -5.43 -0.85
N VAL A 45 -2.77 -5.06 -0.62
CA VAL A 45 -1.62 -5.61 -1.37
C VAL A 45 -1.45 -7.10 -1.10
N ALA A 46 -1.64 -7.56 0.14
CA ALA A 46 -1.57 -8.98 0.47
C ALA A 46 -2.64 -9.79 -0.27
N ILE A 47 -3.88 -9.27 -0.35
CA ILE A 47 -4.95 -9.89 -1.13
C ILE A 47 -4.60 -9.93 -2.62
N LEU A 48 -4.07 -8.84 -3.18
CA LEU A 48 -3.64 -8.81 -4.58
C LEU A 48 -2.50 -9.81 -4.87
N ASP A 49 -1.59 -10.01 -3.93
CA ASP A 49 -0.53 -11.00 -4.06
C ASP A 49 -1.11 -12.43 -4.06
N VAL A 50 -2.02 -12.73 -3.14
CA VAL A 50 -2.74 -14.01 -3.11
C VAL A 50 -3.52 -14.26 -4.41
N LEU A 51 -4.27 -13.26 -4.88
CA LEU A 51 -5.03 -13.37 -6.14
C LEU A 51 -4.11 -13.54 -7.35
N ASN A 52 -2.95 -12.87 -7.38
CA ASN A 52 -1.98 -13.05 -8.46
C ASN A 52 -1.35 -14.45 -8.46
N GLN A 53 -1.13 -15.05 -7.29
CA GLN A 53 -0.64 -16.43 -7.17
C GLN A 53 -1.70 -17.44 -7.63
N ASP A 54 -2.97 -17.22 -7.27
CA ASP A 54 -4.08 -18.13 -7.61
C ASP A 54 -4.44 -18.09 -9.11
N MET A 55 -4.25 -16.95 -9.78
CA MET A 55 -4.53 -16.81 -11.22
C MET A 55 -3.43 -17.37 -12.15
N GLY A 56 -2.39 -18.04 -11.63
CA GLY A 56 -1.38 -18.71 -12.46
C GLY A 56 -0.49 -17.79 -13.31
N ILE A 57 -0.50 -16.47 -13.06
CA ILE A 57 0.37 -15.49 -13.76
C ILE A 57 1.88 -15.79 -13.52
N SER A 58 2.21 -16.54 -12.47
CA SER A 58 3.58 -17.01 -12.22
C SER A 58 4.13 -17.88 -13.35
N ASP A 59 3.31 -18.70 -14.00
CA ASP A 59 3.77 -19.61 -15.06
C ASP A 59 4.05 -18.88 -16.38
N VAL A 60 3.28 -17.83 -16.69
CA VAL A 60 3.42 -17.07 -17.95
C VAL A 60 4.63 -16.13 -17.93
N ALA A 61 5.09 -15.73 -16.75
CA ALA A 61 6.22 -14.81 -16.60
C ALA A 61 7.59 -15.51 -16.56
N GLN A 62 7.65 -16.83 -16.38
CA GLN A 62 8.90 -17.61 -16.38
C GLN A 62 9.29 -18.15 -17.75
N GLU A 63 8.48 -17.93 -18.80
CA GLU A 63 8.75 -18.41 -20.17
C GLU A 63 9.49 -17.38 -21.05
N LYS A 64 10.18 -16.40 -20.45
CA LYS A 64 11.09 -15.46 -21.14
C LYS A 64 12.40 -15.33 -20.39
#